data_AF-A0A935KJ83-F1
#
_entry.id   AF-A0A935KJ83-F1
#
_cell.length_a   1.000
_cell.length_b   1.000
_cell.length_c   1.000
_cell.angle_alpha   90.00
_cell.angle_beta   90.00
_cell.angle_gamma   90.00
#
_symmetry.space_group_name_H-M   'P 1'
#
loop_
_entity.id
_entity.type
_entity.pdbx_description
1 polymer ?
#
loop_
_entity_poly.entity_id
_entity_poly.type
_entity_poly.pdbx_seq_one_letter_code
_entity_poly.pdbx_strand_id
1 'polypeptide(L)'
;MTFTEIAVAFSNGAFAKVYPFLHEKIVWEVIGESVYSGKAAVMEQCASTAAYFESVTTVFTTESVITEGHQVAVSGTAEFIRNQQRVAFVKACDLYLFNEEGKLVSIRSYCIPEKK
;
A
#
# COMPACT_ATOMS: atom_id res chain seq x y z
N MET A 1 15.05 -2.02 7.29
CA MET A 1 14.37 -0.97 6.51
C MET A 1 13.89 0.09 7.49
N THR A 2 13.97 1.36 7.13
CA THR A 2 13.36 2.47 7.89
C THR A 2 11.83 2.45 7.72
N PHE A 3 11.09 3.20 8.53
CA PHE A 3 9.63 3.34 8.35
C PHE A 3 9.28 3.88 6.97
N THR A 4 10.04 4.86 6.48
CA THR A 4 9.93 5.40 5.12
C THR A 4 10.09 4.30 4.08
N GLU A 5 11.16 3.49 4.17
CA GLU A 5 11.40 2.40 3.21
C GLU A 5 10.29 1.34 3.25
N ILE A 6 9.76 1.02 4.44
CA ILE A 6 8.66 0.05 4.61
C ILE A 6 7.38 0.58 3.97
N ALA A 7 7.01 1.82 4.26
CA ALA A 7 5.82 2.47 3.72
C ALA A 7 5.86 2.61 2.19
N VAL A 8 7.00 3.04 1.65
CA VAL A 8 7.22 3.18 0.20
C VAL A 8 7.20 1.80 -0.48
N ALA A 9 7.77 0.77 0.14
CA ALA A 9 7.69 -0.59 -0.39
C ALA A 9 6.25 -1.10 -0.46
N PHE A 10 5.44 -0.87 0.58
CA PHE A 10 4.03 -1.25 0.58
C PHE A 10 3.24 -0.50 -0.50
N SER A 11 3.38 0.83 -0.57
CA SER A 11 2.65 1.70 -1.52
C SER A 11 2.95 1.37 -2.99
N ASN A 12 4.14 0.84 -3.28
CA ASN A 12 4.56 0.45 -4.63
C ASN A 12 4.36 -1.05 -4.91
N GLY A 13 3.55 -1.75 -4.11
CA GLY A 13 3.19 -3.15 -4.33
C GLY A 13 4.29 -4.17 -3.98
N ALA A 14 5.40 -3.77 -3.36
CA ALA A 14 6.48 -4.66 -2.94
C ALA A 14 6.19 -5.36 -1.60
N PHE A 15 4.98 -5.92 -1.47
CA PHE A 15 4.41 -6.38 -0.19
C PHE A 15 5.27 -7.43 0.53
N ALA A 16 5.89 -8.35 -0.20
CA ALA A 16 6.71 -9.41 0.39
C ALA A 16 7.88 -8.87 1.24
N LYS A 17 8.42 -7.70 0.89
CA LYS A 17 9.47 -7.02 1.67
C LYS A 17 8.96 -6.49 3.01
N VAL A 18 7.65 -6.28 3.12
CA VAL A 18 7.00 -5.64 4.28
C VAL A 18 6.53 -6.67 5.31
N TYR A 19 6.28 -7.93 4.91
CA TYR A 19 5.75 -8.99 5.79
C TYR A 19 6.49 -9.18 7.13
N PRO A 20 7.84 -9.10 7.21
CA PRO A 20 8.56 -9.22 8.49
C PRO A 20 8.26 -8.08 9.49
N PHE A 21 7.75 -6.96 9.00
CA PHE A 21 7.47 -5.76 9.78
C PHE A 21 6.00 -5.64 10.21
N LEU A 22 5.11 -6.50 9.70
CA LEU A 22 3.69 -6.48 10.09
C LEU A 22 3.53 -6.90 11.55
N HIS A 23 2.77 -6.11 12.31
CA HIS A 23 2.28 -6.51 13.63
C HIS A 23 1.21 -7.61 13.49
N GLU A 24 1.13 -8.53 14.45
CA GLU A 24 0.16 -9.65 14.38
C GLU A 24 -1.31 -9.17 14.31
N LYS A 25 -1.60 -8.03 14.94
CA LYS A 25 -2.92 -7.38 14.95
C LYS A 25 -3.03 -6.18 14.02
N ILE A 26 -2.20 -6.10 12.98
CA ILE A 26 -2.28 -5.00 12.01
C ILE A 26 -3.69 -4.84 11.43
N VAL A 27 -4.11 -3.61 11.17
CA VAL A 27 -5.33 -3.30 10.40
C VAL A 27 -4.96 -2.55 9.13
N TRP A 28 -5.48 -3.00 8.00
CA TRP A 28 -5.43 -2.25 6.75
C TRP A 28 -6.85 -1.83 6.34
N GLU A 29 -7.08 -0.52 6.31
CA GLU A 29 -8.34 0.09 5.88
C GLU A 29 -8.16 0.69 4.48
N VAL A 30 -8.89 0.19 3.49
CA VAL A 30 -9.05 0.87 2.19
C VAL A 30 -10.29 1.74 2.31
N ILE A 31 -10.09 3.05 2.42
CA ILE A 31 -11.12 4.00 2.84
C ILE A 31 -12.28 4.00 1.84
N GLY A 32 -13.48 3.73 2.35
CA GLY A 32 -14.72 3.66 1.55
C GLY A 32 -14.95 2.32 0.86
N GLU A 33 -14.08 1.32 1.07
CA GLU A 33 -14.18 0.01 0.43
C GLU A 33 -14.17 -1.14 1.45
N SER A 34 -13.03 -1.38 2.10
CA SER A 34 -12.79 -2.63 2.84
C SER A 34 -11.89 -2.44 4.05
N VAL A 35 -11.98 -3.37 5.01
CA VAL A 35 -11.10 -3.45 6.18
C VAL A 35 -10.56 -4.87 6.35
N TYR A 36 -9.24 -4.99 6.45
CA TYR A 36 -8.54 -6.26 6.66
C TYR A 36 -7.88 -6.24 8.03
N SER A 37 -8.28 -7.16 8.92
CA SER A 37 -7.81 -7.19 10.31
C SER A 37 -6.99 -8.43 10.61
N GLY A 38 -5.80 -8.23 11.17
CA GLY A 38 -4.83 -9.26 11.48
C GLY A 38 -3.87 -9.54 10.33
N LYS A 39 -2.66 -9.98 10.69
CA LYS A 39 -1.56 -10.19 9.75
C LYS A 39 -1.90 -11.16 8.61
N ALA A 40 -2.61 -12.25 8.91
CA ALA A 40 -3.01 -13.23 7.91
C ALA A 40 -3.92 -12.61 6.83
N ALA A 41 -4.96 -11.88 7.24
CA ALA A 41 -5.90 -11.23 6.31
C ALA A 41 -5.21 -10.14 5.46
N VAL A 42 -4.31 -9.35 6.07
CA VAL A 42 -3.52 -8.35 5.32
C VAL A 42 -2.59 -9.04 4.31
N MET A 43 -1.91 -10.11 4.69
CA MET A 43 -1.03 -10.85 3.77
C MET A 43 -1.80 -11.52 2.62
N GLU A 44 -2.98 -12.06 2.89
CA GLU A 44 -3.85 -12.63 1.86
C GLU A 44 -4.29 -11.56 0.85
N GLN A 45 -4.70 -10.38 1.34
CA GLN A 45 -5.06 -9.27 0.46
C GLN A 45 -3.86 -8.75 -0.34
N CYS A 46 -2.67 -8.66 0.27
CA CYS A 46 -1.43 -8.32 -0.42
C CYS A 46 -1.13 -9.33 -1.54
N ALA A 47 -1.32 -10.63 -1.30
CA ALA A 47 -1.11 -11.67 -2.31
C ALA A 47 -2.12 -11.54 -3.47
N SER A 48 -3.40 -11.32 -3.16
CA SER A 48 -4.44 -11.08 -4.18
C SER A 48 -4.12 -9.85 -5.03
N THR A 49 -3.72 -8.76 -4.38
CA THR A 49 -3.35 -7.50 -5.03
C THR A 49 -2.10 -7.66 -5.90
N ALA A 50 -1.07 -8.37 -5.42
CA ALA A 50 0.13 -8.67 -6.19
C ALA A 50 -0.16 -9.52 -7.43
N ALA A 51 -1.00 -10.56 -7.30
CA ALA A 51 -1.40 -11.38 -8.44
C ALA A 51 -2.13 -10.56 -9.51
N TYR A 52 -2.95 -9.58 -9.09
CA TYR A 52 -3.54 -8.62 -10.03
C TYR A 52 -2.47 -7.75 -10.71
N PHE A 53 -1.51 -7.20 -9.95
CA PHE A 53 -0.42 -6.40 -10.51
C PHE A 53 0.48 -7.18 -11.48
N GLU A 54 0.62 -8.49 -11.31
CA GLU A 54 1.34 -9.36 -12.26
C GLU A 54 0.55 -9.60 -13.56
N SER A 55 -0.78 -9.48 -13.52
CA SER A 55 -1.65 -9.66 -14.69
C SER A 55 -1.73 -8.45 -15.64
N VAL A 56 -1.19 -7.30 -15.22
CA VAL A 56 -1.18 -6.03 -15.97
C VAL A 56 0.17 -5.35 -15.84
N THR A 57 0.56 -4.53 -16.81
CA THR A 57 1.73 -3.67 -16.60
C THR A 57 1.33 -2.57 -15.60
N THR A 58 2.01 -2.53 -14.46
CA THR A 58 1.72 -1.55 -13.41
C THR A 58 2.88 -0.56 -13.30
N VAL A 59 2.58 0.73 -13.35
CA VAL A 59 3.55 1.81 -13.17
C VAL A 59 3.16 2.59 -11.91
N PHE A 60 3.98 2.45 -10.87
CA PHE A 60 3.83 3.22 -9.64
C PHE A 60 4.75 4.45 -9.69
N THR A 61 4.23 5.60 -9.28
CA THR A 61 5.01 6.82 -9.05
C THR A 61 4.80 7.29 -7.63
N THR A 62 5.86 7.30 -6.83
CA THR A 62 5.84 7.95 -5.51
C THR A 62 6.09 9.45 -5.68
N GLU A 63 5.12 10.27 -5.29
CA GLU A 63 5.18 11.73 -5.45
C GLU A 63 5.69 12.44 -4.20
N SER A 64 5.28 11.97 -3.01
CA SER A 64 5.69 12.57 -1.74
C SER A 64 5.74 11.53 -0.63
N VAL A 65 6.70 11.73 0.27
CA VAL A 65 6.83 10.95 1.50
C VAL A 65 7.04 11.91 2.65
N ILE A 66 6.17 11.83 3.66
CA ILE A 66 6.27 12.61 4.90
C ILE A 66 6.46 11.61 6.03
N THR A 67 7.50 11.77 6.82
CA THR A 67 7.79 10.92 7.98
C THR A 67 7.91 11.79 9.22
N GLU A 68 7.14 11.48 10.25
CA GLU A 68 7.18 12.17 11.55
C GLU A 68 6.97 11.13 12.66
N GLY A 69 7.98 10.95 13.51
CA GLY A 69 7.99 9.91 14.54
C GLY A 69 7.68 8.51 13.97
N HIS A 70 6.59 7.91 14.45
CA HIS A 70 6.12 6.57 14.04
C HIS A 70 5.08 6.59 12.92
N GLN A 71 4.90 7.73 12.25
CA GLN A 71 3.94 7.88 11.17
C GLN A 71 4.63 8.19 9.85
N VAL A 72 4.14 7.57 8.78
CA VAL A 72 4.56 7.85 7.41
C VAL A 72 3.33 8.06 6.55
N ALA A 73 3.32 9.13 5.75
CA ALA A 73 2.36 9.32 4.67
C ALA A 73 3.10 9.18 3.34
N VAL A 74 2.55 8.39 2.42
CA VAL A 74 3.07 8.23 1.06
C VAL A 74 1.95 8.59 0.10
N SER A 75 2.18 9.56 -0.77
CA SER A 75 1.27 9.86 -1.88
C SER A 75 1.92 9.52 -3.21
N GLY A 76 1.07 9.16 -4.17
CA GLY A 76 1.53 8.77 -5.48
C GLY A 76 0.41 8.37 -6.41
N THR A 77 0.80 7.76 -7.52
CA THR A 77 -0.13 7.29 -8.54
C THR A 77 0.17 5.86 -8.95
N ALA A 78 -0.86 5.12 -9.32
CA ALA A 78 -0.77 3.80 -9.93
C ALA A 78 -1.45 3.82 -11.30
N GLU A 79 -0.70 3.49 -12.34
CA GLU A 79 -1.21 3.32 -13.70
C GLU A 79 -1.21 1.84 -14.06
N PHE A 80 -2.36 1.36 -14.54
CA PHE A 80 -2.55 -0.03 -14.94
C PHE A 80 -2.78 -0.11 -16.45
N ILE A 81 -1.95 -0.89 -17.13
CA ILE A 81 -1.91 -0.97 -18.60
C ILE A 81 -2.12 -2.42 -19.03
N ARG A 82 -3.04 -2.64 -19.97
CA ARG A 82 -3.32 -3.93 -20.60
C ARG A 82 -3.41 -3.74 -22.11
N ASN A 83 -2.74 -4.59 -22.88
CA ASN A 83 -2.70 -4.48 -24.34
C ASN A 83 -2.32 -3.07 -24.85
N GLN A 84 -1.31 -2.45 -24.21
CA GLN A 84 -0.83 -1.09 -24.51
C GLN A 84 -1.86 0.04 -24.29
N GLN A 85 -2.98 -0.23 -23.63
CA GLN A 85 -3.98 0.76 -23.26
C GLN A 85 -4.06 0.91 -21.73
N ARG A 86 -4.12 2.16 -21.26
CA ARG A 86 -4.38 2.45 -19.85
C ARG A 86 -5.81 2.06 -19.50
N VAL A 87 -5.96 1.09 -18.61
CA VAL A 87 -7.27 0.58 -18.18
C VAL A 87 -7.75 1.21 -16.88
N ALA A 88 -6.82 1.66 -16.04
CA ALA A 88 -7.10 2.38 -14.81
C ALA A 88 -5.94 3.30 -14.43
N PHE A 89 -6.28 4.40 -13.76
CA PHE A 89 -5.33 5.30 -13.13
C PHE A 89 -5.88 5.67 -11.75
N VAL A 90 -5.04 5.59 -10.73
CA VAL A 90 -5.44 5.85 -9.34
C VAL A 90 -4.46 6.84 -8.74
N LYS A 91 -4.98 7.89 -8.09
CA LYS A 91 -4.22 8.72 -7.16
C LYS A 91 -4.41 8.17 -5.76
N ALA A 92 -3.32 7.94 -5.04
CA ALA A 92 -3.37 7.31 -3.73
C ALA A 92 -2.64 8.15 -2.68
N CYS A 93 -3.13 8.09 -1.45
CA CYS A 93 -2.41 8.50 -0.25
C CYS A 93 -2.55 7.41 0.81
N ASP A 94 -1.44 6.81 1.20
CA ASP A 94 -1.36 5.77 2.20
C ASP A 94 -0.76 6.31 3.49
N LEU A 95 -1.45 6.10 4.61
CA LEU A 95 -0.99 6.48 5.94
C LEU A 95 -0.58 5.22 6.71
N TYR A 96 0.62 5.24 7.27
CA TYR A 96 1.22 4.13 7.98
C TYR A 96 1.50 4.53 9.43
N LEU A 97 1.15 3.66 10.37
CA LEU A 97 1.48 3.81 11.78
C LEU A 97 2.32 2.62 12.24
N PHE A 98 3.46 2.91 12.84
CA PHE A 98 4.35 1.95 13.47
C PHE A 98 4.21 2.04 15.01
N ASN A 99 4.53 0.97 15.71
CA ASN A 99 4.67 0.99 17.16
C ASN A 99 6.14 1.20 17.58
N GLU A 100 6.38 1.31 18.89
CA GLU A 100 7.72 1.47 19.49
C GLU A 100 8.70 0.33 19.14
N GLU A 101 8.19 -0.86 18.83
CA GLU A 101 8.99 -2.02 18.39
C GLU A 101 9.31 -1.99 16.89
N GLY A 102 8.88 -0.93 16.20
CA GLY A 102 9.05 -0.75 14.76
C GLY A 102 8.17 -1.67 13.91
N LYS A 103 7.07 -2.22 14.48
CA LYS A 103 6.08 -3.01 13.74
C LYS A 103 4.99 -2.11 13.16
N LEU A 104 4.61 -2.38 11.93
CA LEU A 104 3.50 -1.72 11.24
C LEU A 104 2.18 -2.22 11.83
N VAL A 105 1.43 -1.32 12.47
CA VAL A 105 0.18 -1.63 13.19
C VAL A 105 -1.07 -1.14 12.46
N SER A 106 -0.96 -0.15 11.59
CA SER A 106 -2.09 0.34 10.80
C SER A 106 -1.66 0.87 9.43
N ILE A 107 -2.50 0.61 8.43
CA ILE A 107 -2.42 1.18 7.08
C ILE A 107 -3.79 1.74 6.74
N ARG A 108 -3.85 2.99 6.26
CA ARG A 108 -5.08 3.59 5.74
C ARG A 108 -4.82 4.11 4.33
N SER A 109 -5.49 3.51 3.35
CA SER A 109 -5.30 3.79 1.93
C SER A 109 -6.47 4.58 1.38
N TYR A 110 -6.20 5.81 0.95
CA TYR A 110 -7.15 6.66 0.25
C TYR A 110 -6.90 6.53 -1.25
N CYS A 111 -7.71 5.72 -1.93
CA CYS A 111 -7.59 5.48 -3.36
C CYS A 111 -8.65 6.28 -4.12
N ILE A 112 -8.20 7.17 -5.02
CA ILE A 112 -9.07 8.02 -5.83
C ILE A 112 -8.88 7.63 -7.30
N PRO A 113 -9.74 6.79 -7.86
CA PRO A 113 -9.67 6.44 -9.27
C PRO A 113 -9.97 7.66 -10.14
N GLU A 114 -9.23 7.81 -11.24
CA GLU A 114 -9.54 8.80 -12.27
C GLU A 114 -10.89 8.46 -12.91
N LYS A 115 -11.76 9.46 -13.02
CA LYS A 115 -13.05 9.30 -13.69
C LYS A 115 -12.80 9.15 -15.20
N LYS A 116 -13.47 8.17 -15.81
CA LYS A 116 -13.55 8.05 -17.27
C LYS A 116 -14.40 9.15 -17.87
#